data_AF-A0A954K7F4-F1
#
_entry.id   AF-A0A954K7F4-F1
#
_cell.length_a   1.000
_cell.length_b   1.000
_cell.length_c   1.000
_cell.angle_alpha   90.00
_cell.angle_beta   90.00
_cell.angle_gamma   90.00
#
_symmetry.space_group_name_H-M   'P 1'
#
loop_
_entity.id
_entity.type
_entity.pdbx_description
1 polymer ?
#
loop_
_entity_poly.entity_id
_entity_poly.type
_entity_poly.pdbx_seq_one_letter_code
_entity_poly.pdbx_strand_id
1 'polypeptide(L)'
;MIGDSSHSVESRIPFYGKLFSLIAFVIILNLPAPADLSSSAQRLAAVTALMAILWMTQAIPIAATSLIPLVAFPIFGIQNPKAVSQAYINENIFLYMGGFIIALGIEKWGVHRRIALNTIRVIGSSPRRVVLGFLFATGFLSMWISNTASTLLMLPIGMAIIGSISELAMFESQEDSAKAIRHFSVALLLGIAYSASIGGVTTLIGTPTNIAFQAIWTSQFPDGPQMSAGEWMVMVVPFGITFLLLTWMV
;
A
#
# COMPACT_ATOMS: atom_id res chain seq x y z
N MET A 1 26.06 -21.65 -22.66
CA MET A 1 24.93 -21.93 -23.57
C MET A 1 23.70 -22.08 -22.68
N ILE A 2 23.20 -20.96 -22.17
CA ILE A 2 22.00 -20.92 -21.31
C ILE A 2 20.88 -20.55 -22.26
N GLY A 3 20.12 -21.58 -22.63
CA GLY A 3 18.96 -21.46 -23.49
C GLY A 3 17.90 -20.61 -22.81
N ASP A 4 17.66 -19.46 -23.44
CA ASP A 4 16.44 -18.70 -23.39
C ASP A 4 15.23 -19.64 -23.62
N SER A 5 14.49 -19.94 -22.56
CA SER A 5 13.22 -20.68 -22.64
C SER A 5 12.19 -20.17 -21.62
N SER A 6 12.29 -18.89 -21.24
CA SER A 6 11.17 -18.18 -20.65
C SER A 6 10.45 -17.40 -21.74
N HIS A 7 9.76 -18.10 -22.63
CA HIS A 7 8.50 -17.58 -23.14
C HIS A 7 7.59 -17.44 -21.92
N SER A 8 7.68 -16.29 -21.25
CA SER A 8 6.76 -15.90 -20.21
C SER A 8 5.37 -16.07 -20.80
N VAL A 9 4.56 -16.95 -20.22
CA VAL A 9 3.13 -16.94 -20.46
C VAL A 9 2.68 -15.53 -20.13
N GLU A 10 2.56 -14.66 -21.13
CA GLU A 10 1.99 -13.34 -20.93
C GLU A 10 0.64 -13.61 -20.28
N SER A 11 0.48 -13.14 -19.04
CA SER A 11 -0.76 -13.37 -18.31
C SER A 11 -1.86 -12.84 -19.22
N ARG A 12 -2.84 -13.66 -19.59
CA ARG A 12 -3.91 -13.22 -20.50
C ARG A 12 -4.87 -12.23 -19.82
N ILE A 13 -4.68 -11.99 -18.53
CA ILE A 13 -5.50 -11.15 -17.65
C ILE A 13 -5.62 -9.71 -18.19
N PRO A 14 -4.56 -9.02 -18.65
CA PRO A 14 -4.68 -7.66 -19.19
C PRO A 14 -5.45 -7.61 -20.50
N PHE A 15 -5.34 -8.65 -21.34
CA PHE A 15 -6.11 -8.73 -22.57
C PHE A 15 -7.60 -8.88 -22.26
N TYR A 16 -7.95 -9.87 -21.43
CA TYR A 16 -9.34 -10.09 -21.03
C TYR A 16 -9.89 -8.90 -20.24
N GLY A 17 -9.08 -8.27 -19.39
CA GLY A 17 -9.49 -7.08 -18.63
C GLY A 17 -9.86 -5.91 -19.53
N LYS A 18 -9.05 -5.61 -20.56
CA LYS A 18 -9.41 -4.60 -21.58
C LYS A 18 -10.73 -4.96 -22.27
N LEU A 19 -10.85 -6.20 -22.74
CA LEU A 19 -12.05 -6.68 -23.44
C LEU A 19 -13.30 -6.59 -22.57
N PHE A 20 -13.27 -7.15 -21.35
CA PHE A 20 -14.39 -7.11 -20.41
C PHE A 20 -14.75 -5.70 -19.99
N SER A 21 -13.76 -4.83 -19.77
CA SER A 21 -14.01 -3.44 -19.42
C SER A 21 -14.77 -2.70 -20.52
N LEU A 22 -14.40 -2.91 -21.78
CA LEU A 22 -15.08 -2.30 -22.94
C LEU A 22 -16.47 -2.89 -23.15
N ILE A 23 -16.61 -4.22 -23.00
CA ILE A 23 -17.91 -4.89 -23.08
C ILE A 23 -18.85 -4.34 -22.01
N ALA A 24 -18.42 -4.28 -20.75
CA ALA A 24 -19.23 -3.74 -19.66
C ALA A 24 -19.61 -2.27 -19.90
N PHE A 25 -18.67 -1.46 -20.39
CA PHE A 25 -18.92 -0.07 -20.76
C PHE A 25 -20.04 0.04 -21.81
N VAL A 26 -19.94 -0.71 -22.92
CA VAL A 26 -20.92 -0.69 -24.00
C VAL A 26 -22.28 -1.22 -23.53
N ILE A 27 -22.30 -2.30 -22.74
CA ILE A 27 -23.54 -2.84 -22.19
C ILE A 27 -24.25 -1.80 -21.32
N ILE A 28 -23.54 -1.18 -20.37
CA ILE A 28 -24.15 -0.22 -19.43
C ILE A 28 -24.65 1.03 -20.16
N LEU A 29 -23.96 1.49 -21.20
CA LEU A 29 -24.44 2.61 -22.02
C LEU A 29 -25.74 2.31 -22.78
N ASN A 30 -25.98 1.05 -23.15
CA ASN A 30 -27.13 0.64 -23.96
C ASN A 30 -28.26 0.00 -23.14
N LEU A 31 -28.05 -0.26 -21.85
CA LEU A 31 -29.12 -0.73 -20.97
C LEU A 31 -30.23 0.33 -20.85
N PRO A 32 -31.50 -0.08 -20.72
CA PRO A 32 -32.56 0.86 -20.38
C PRO A 32 -32.25 1.46 -19.00
N ALA A 33 -32.17 2.79 -18.94
CA ALA A 33 -31.96 3.49 -17.69
C ALA A 33 -33.09 3.14 -16.71
N PRO A 34 -32.78 2.81 -15.44
CA PRO A 34 -33.79 2.71 -14.40
C PRO A 34 -34.65 3.98 -14.35
N ALA A 35 -35.93 3.85 -14.02
CA ALA A 35 -36.78 5.00 -13.76
C ALA A 35 -36.09 5.90 -12.72
N ASP A 36 -36.05 7.20 -12.98
CA ASP A 36 -35.38 8.26 -12.20
C ASP A 36 -33.86 8.45 -12.41
N LEU A 37 -33.20 7.66 -13.25
CA LEU A 37 -31.77 7.86 -13.55
C LEU A 37 -31.56 8.84 -14.71
N SER A 38 -30.82 9.94 -14.47
CA SER A 38 -30.44 10.84 -15.56
C SER A 38 -29.50 10.16 -16.57
N SER A 39 -29.54 10.55 -17.84
CA SER A 39 -28.63 10.03 -18.87
C SER A 39 -27.15 10.28 -18.54
N SER A 40 -26.84 11.38 -17.82
CA SER A 40 -25.48 11.65 -17.33
C SER A 40 -25.04 10.63 -16.28
N ALA A 41 -25.92 10.28 -15.34
CA ALA A 41 -25.65 9.29 -14.31
C ALA A 41 -25.41 7.89 -14.89
N GLN A 42 -26.13 7.50 -15.95
CA GLN A 42 -25.86 6.25 -16.65
C GLN A 42 -24.48 6.23 -17.32
N ARG A 43 -24.10 7.32 -17.99
CA ARG A 43 -22.77 7.45 -18.62
C ARG A 43 -21.65 7.43 -17.58
N LEU A 44 -21.87 8.10 -16.44
CA LEU A 44 -20.97 8.03 -15.30
C LEU A 44 -20.80 6.57 -14.82
N ALA A 45 -21.90 5.85 -14.60
CA ALA A 45 -21.87 4.45 -14.18
C ALA A 45 -21.11 3.55 -15.19
N ALA A 46 -21.28 3.79 -16.49
CA ALA A 46 -20.54 3.06 -17.52
C ALA A 46 -19.02 3.32 -17.42
N VAL A 47 -18.60 4.59 -17.31
CA VAL A 47 -17.18 4.94 -17.15
C VAL A 47 -16.62 4.39 -15.83
N THR A 48 -17.40 4.43 -14.75
CA THR A 48 -16.99 3.85 -13.46
C THR A 48 -16.81 2.34 -13.56
N ALA A 49 -17.71 1.61 -14.22
CA ALA A 49 -17.57 0.16 -14.41
C ALA A 49 -16.37 -0.20 -15.29
N LEU A 50 -16.13 0.57 -16.36
CA LEU A 50 -14.93 0.46 -17.19
C LEU A 50 -13.68 0.56 -16.32
N MET A 51 -13.58 1.63 -15.52
CA MET A 51 -12.43 1.86 -14.64
C MET A 51 -12.30 0.79 -13.55
N ALA A 52 -13.40 0.36 -12.93
CA ALA A 52 -13.39 -0.68 -11.91
C ALA A 52 -12.81 -1.99 -12.45
N ILE A 53 -13.23 -2.42 -13.64
CA ILE A 53 -12.69 -3.63 -14.27
C ILE A 53 -11.21 -3.45 -14.61
N LEU A 54 -10.82 -2.29 -15.16
CA LEU A 54 -9.41 -2.00 -15.47
C LEU A 54 -8.51 -1.98 -14.22
N TRP A 55 -8.99 -1.45 -13.09
CA TRP A 55 -8.27 -1.48 -11.82
C TRP A 55 -8.18 -2.88 -11.22
N MET A 56 -9.28 -3.64 -11.20
CA MET A 56 -9.32 -4.99 -10.65
C MET A 56 -8.45 -5.98 -11.44
N THR A 57 -8.41 -5.82 -12.76
CA THR A 57 -7.60 -6.68 -13.65
C THR A 57 -6.19 -6.14 -13.89
N GLN A 58 -5.90 -4.92 -13.45
CA GLN A 58 -4.67 -4.18 -13.76
C GLN A 58 -4.29 -4.22 -15.26
N ALA A 59 -5.31 -4.14 -16.12
CA ALA A 59 -5.15 -4.37 -17.55
C ALA A 59 -4.36 -3.25 -18.27
N ILE A 60 -4.34 -2.07 -17.67
CA ILE A 60 -3.44 -0.95 -17.97
C ILE A 60 -2.94 -0.37 -16.64
N PRO A 61 -1.87 0.44 -16.63
CA PRO A 61 -1.36 1.05 -15.40
C PRO A 61 -2.46 1.82 -14.64
N ILE A 62 -2.49 1.68 -13.30
CA ILE A 62 -3.52 2.30 -12.43
C ILE A 62 -3.63 3.81 -12.66
N ALA A 63 -2.49 4.49 -12.86
CA ALA A 63 -2.44 5.90 -13.18
C ALA A 63 -3.11 6.23 -14.54
N ALA A 64 -2.89 5.40 -15.57
CA ALA A 64 -3.53 5.58 -16.87
C ALA A 64 -5.06 5.39 -16.78
N THR A 65 -5.52 4.36 -16.06
CA THR A 65 -6.96 4.19 -15.77
C THR A 65 -7.53 5.41 -15.04
N SER A 66 -6.78 5.96 -14.07
CA SER A 66 -7.22 7.13 -13.29
C SER A 66 -7.33 8.42 -14.10
N LEU A 67 -6.72 8.49 -15.29
CA LEU A 67 -6.83 9.63 -16.21
C LEU A 67 -8.01 9.51 -17.19
N ILE A 68 -8.67 8.35 -17.27
CA ILE A 68 -9.83 8.14 -18.15
C ILE A 68 -10.93 9.21 -17.95
N PRO A 69 -11.33 9.59 -16.72
CA PRO A 69 -12.35 10.61 -16.51
C PRO A 69 -12.05 11.95 -17.18
N LEU A 70 -10.78 12.36 -17.23
CA LEU A 70 -10.36 13.62 -17.83
C LEU A 70 -10.74 13.74 -19.31
N VAL A 71 -10.81 12.62 -20.02
CA VAL A 71 -11.18 12.53 -21.44
C VAL A 71 -12.63 12.06 -21.60
N ALA A 72 -13.02 11.01 -20.88
CA ALA A 72 -14.34 10.40 -21.02
C ALA A 72 -15.47 11.34 -20.56
N PHE A 73 -15.30 12.06 -19.44
CA PHE A 73 -16.39 12.88 -18.92
C PHE A 73 -16.77 14.03 -19.86
N PRO A 74 -15.83 14.78 -20.46
CA PRO A 74 -16.17 15.75 -21.50
C PRO A 74 -16.81 15.13 -22.74
N ILE A 75 -16.27 14.02 -23.25
CA ILE A 75 -16.77 13.38 -24.49
C ILE A 75 -18.20 12.88 -24.30
N PHE A 76 -18.50 12.28 -23.16
CA PHE A 76 -19.82 11.75 -22.85
C PHE A 76 -20.77 12.79 -22.22
N GLY A 77 -20.34 14.05 -22.10
CA GLY A 77 -21.15 15.13 -21.54
C GLY A 77 -21.57 14.90 -20.08
N ILE A 78 -20.70 14.24 -19.31
CA ILE A 78 -20.93 13.97 -17.87
C ILE A 78 -20.60 15.22 -17.05
N GLN A 79 -19.43 15.82 -17.31
CA GLN A 79 -18.95 17.03 -16.64
C GLN A 79 -18.06 17.87 -17.58
N ASN A 80 -18.03 19.19 -17.35
CA ASN A 80 -17.17 20.12 -18.09
C ASN A 80 -15.68 19.85 -17.80
N PRO A 81 -14.78 19.91 -18.82
CA PRO A 81 -13.33 19.73 -18.64
C PRO A 81 -12.71 20.49 -17.47
N LYS A 82 -13.13 21.74 -17.22
CA LYS A 82 -12.61 22.58 -16.13
C LYS A 82 -12.98 22.02 -14.76
N ALA A 83 -14.18 21.49 -14.60
CA ALA A 83 -14.63 20.89 -13.34
C ALA A 83 -13.90 19.56 -13.10
N VAL A 84 -13.74 18.74 -14.14
CA VAL A 84 -13.06 17.44 -14.05
C VAL A 84 -11.59 17.60 -13.72
N SER A 85 -10.89 18.56 -14.32
CA SER A 85 -9.45 18.78 -14.07
C SER A 85 -9.14 19.28 -12.66
N GLN A 86 -10.04 20.04 -12.04
CA GLN A 86 -9.89 20.50 -10.65
C GLN A 86 -9.82 19.35 -9.64
N ALA A 87 -10.48 18.22 -9.93
CA ALA A 87 -10.41 17.03 -9.07
C ALA A 87 -9.00 16.41 -8.99
N TYR A 88 -8.11 16.72 -9.94
CA TYR A 88 -6.73 16.21 -9.96
C TYR A 88 -5.72 17.12 -9.23
N ILE A 89 -6.14 18.31 -8.78
CA ILE A 89 -5.30 19.28 -8.08
C ILE A 89 -5.90 19.51 -6.69
N ASN A 90 -5.63 18.58 -5.78
CA ASN A 90 -6.10 18.63 -4.39
C ASN A 90 -4.91 18.84 -3.44
N GLU A 91 -5.10 19.64 -2.38
CA GLU A 91 -4.09 19.92 -1.35
C GLU A 91 -3.47 18.65 -0.74
N ASN A 92 -4.25 17.58 -0.59
CA ASN A 92 -3.80 16.32 -0.04
C ASN A 92 -2.82 15.59 -0.98
N ILE A 93 -2.93 15.81 -2.30
CA ILE A 93 -1.95 15.29 -3.27
C ILE A 93 -0.60 15.98 -3.04
N PHE A 94 -0.59 17.30 -2.81
CA PHE A 94 0.65 18.03 -2.51
C PHE A 94 1.24 17.64 -1.15
N LEU A 95 0.40 17.40 -0.14
CA LEU A 95 0.85 16.85 1.15
C LEU A 95 1.57 15.51 0.95
N TYR A 96 0.99 14.61 0.15
CA TYR A 96 1.59 13.31 -0.16
C TYR A 96 2.89 13.43 -0.95
N MET A 97 2.95 14.35 -1.93
CA MET A 97 4.20 14.67 -2.65
C MET A 97 5.29 15.19 -1.70
N GLY A 98 4.96 16.11 -0.79
CA GLY A 98 5.89 16.61 0.22
C GLY A 98 6.40 15.51 1.14
N GLY A 99 5.50 14.63 1.59
CA GLY A 99 5.82 13.44 2.37
C GLY A 99 6.80 12.52 1.66
N PHE A 100 6.57 12.22 0.37
CA PHE A 100 7.49 11.41 -0.42
C PHE A 100 8.87 12.05 -0.62
N ILE A 101 8.94 13.36 -0.82
CA ILE A 101 10.23 14.06 -0.93
C ILE A 101 11.03 13.91 0.37
N ILE A 102 10.38 14.06 1.52
CA ILE A 102 11.00 13.85 2.84
C ILE A 102 11.44 12.38 2.99
N ALA A 103 10.58 11.43 2.63
CA ALA A 103 10.85 9.99 2.69
C ALA A 103 12.09 9.61 1.85
N LEU A 104 12.15 10.09 0.60
CA LEU A 104 13.29 9.90 -0.30
C LEU A 104 14.57 10.56 0.26
N GLY A 105 14.45 11.70 0.95
CA GLY A 105 15.56 12.30 1.68
C GLY A 105 16.09 11.37 2.79
N ILE A 106 15.19 10.89 3.65
CA ILE A 106 15.50 9.93 4.74
C ILE A 106 16.14 8.66 4.16
N GLU A 107 15.67 8.20 3.01
CA GLU A 107 16.22 7.06 2.27
C GLU A 107 17.65 7.36 1.78
N LYS A 108 17.83 8.42 1.01
CA LYS A 108 19.11 8.83 0.42
C LYS A 108 20.23 8.97 1.46
N TRP A 109 19.91 9.47 2.65
CA TRP A 109 20.88 9.68 3.73
C TRP A 109 21.06 8.47 4.66
N GLY A 110 20.34 7.36 4.43
CA GLY A 110 20.42 6.16 5.25
C GLY A 110 19.93 6.35 6.69
N VAL A 111 19.13 7.38 6.95
CA VAL A 111 18.65 7.72 8.31
C VAL A 111 17.80 6.59 8.86
N HIS A 112 16.87 6.08 8.06
CA HIS A 112 16.02 4.93 8.37
C HIS A 112 16.83 3.69 8.81
N ARG A 113 17.96 3.39 8.14
CA ARG A 113 18.82 2.25 8.47
C ARG A 113 19.49 2.43 9.82
N ARG A 114 19.94 3.65 10.14
CA ARG A 114 20.49 3.97 11.47
C ARG A 114 19.45 3.78 12.57
N ILE A 115 18.22 4.23 12.34
CA ILE A 115 17.11 4.06 13.28
C ILE A 115 16.84 2.57 13.49
N ALA A 116 16.69 1.79 12.43
CA ALA A 116 16.42 0.35 12.52
C ALA A 116 17.52 -0.41 13.29
N LEU A 117 18.79 -0.18 12.96
CA LEU A 117 19.92 -0.82 13.65
C LEU A 117 20.01 -0.41 15.12
N ASN A 118 19.74 0.86 15.43
CA ASN A 118 19.75 1.33 16.81
C ASN A 118 18.60 0.71 17.64
N THR A 119 17.41 0.58 17.05
CA THR A 119 16.26 -0.09 17.67
C THR A 119 16.59 -1.55 17.99
N ILE A 120 17.21 -2.29 17.06
CA ILE A 120 17.64 -3.69 17.29
C ILE A 120 18.68 -3.75 18.42
N ARG A 121 19.64 -2.82 18.44
CA ARG A 121 20.67 -2.76 19.48
C ARG A 121 20.11 -2.61 20.90
N VAL A 122 19.02 -1.85 21.06
CA VAL A 122 18.39 -1.58 22.37
C VAL A 122 17.55 -2.76 22.88
N ILE A 123 16.95 -3.54 21.98
CA ILE A 123 15.93 -4.54 22.33
C ILE A 123 16.53 -5.90 22.79
N GLY A 124 17.81 -6.15 22.49
CA GLY A 124 18.57 -7.30 23.01
C GLY A 124 18.61 -8.51 22.05
N SER A 125 19.13 -9.64 22.52
CA SER A 125 19.54 -10.80 21.68
C SER A 125 18.58 -11.99 21.68
N SER A 126 17.53 -12.01 22.51
CA SER A 126 16.59 -13.15 22.52
C SER A 126 15.72 -13.14 21.25
N PRO A 127 15.48 -14.28 20.57
CA PRO A 127 14.73 -14.35 19.32
C PRO A 127 13.37 -13.62 19.35
N ARG A 128 12.61 -13.78 20.44
CA ARG A 128 11.30 -13.12 20.60
C ARG A 128 11.39 -11.59 20.65
N ARG A 129 12.44 -11.05 21.28
CA ARG A 129 12.69 -9.60 21.34
C ARG A 129 13.20 -9.08 20.00
N VAL A 130 14.03 -9.85 19.29
CA VAL A 130 14.46 -9.49 17.93
C VAL A 130 13.25 -9.31 17.02
N VAL A 131 12.30 -10.25 17.04
CA VAL A 131 11.04 -10.12 16.29
C VAL A 131 10.30 -8.83 16.69
N LEU A 132 10.10 -8.58 17.99
CA LEU A 132 9.47 -7.34 18.47
C LEU A 132 10.13 -6.07 17.92
N GLY A 133 11.47 -6.03 17.93
CA GLY A 133 12.23 -4.91 17.42
C GLY A 133 12.07 -4.71 15.92
N PHE A 134 12.00 -5.79 15.16
CA PHE A 134 11.69 -5.73 13.74
C PHE A 134 10.27 -5.27 13.46
N LEU A 135 9.27 -5.68 14.25
CA LEU A 135 7.90 -5.21 14.10
C LEU A 135 7.83 -3.69 14.28
N PHE A 136 8.33 -3.17 15.40
CA PHE A 136 8.30 -1.72 15.67
C PHE A 136 9.16 -0.92 14.69
N ALA A 137 10.36 -1.40 14.34
CA ALA A 137 11.20 -0.73 13.37
C ALA A 137 10.51 -0.68 11.99
N THR A 138 9.98 -1.80 11.51
CA THR A 138 9.30 -1.86 10.21
C THR A 138 8.05 -0.99 10.19
N GLY A 139 7.22 -1.08 11.24
CA GLY A 139 6.01 -0.27 11.37
C GLY A 139 6.34 1.21 11.39
N PHE A 140 7.33 1.63 12.18
CA PHE A 140 7.79 3.02 12.22
C PHE A 140 8.30 3.52 10.87
N LEU A 141 9.09 2.72 10.15
CA LEU A 141 9.56 3.11 8.81
C LEU A 141 8.39 3.28 7.84
N SER A 142 7.40 2.39 7.93
CA SER A 142 6.21 2.42 7.07
C SER A 142 5.29 3.61 7.32
N MET A 143 5.38 4.25 8.50
CA MET A 143 4.68 5.51 8.78
C MET A 143 5.09 6.64 7.83
N TRP A 144 6.31 6.62 7.30
CA TRP A 144 6.86 7.78 6.59
C TRP A 144 7.20 7.50 5.14
N ILE A 145 7.41 6.23 4.78
CA ILE A 145 7.80 5.82 3.43
C ILE A 145 6.58 5.17 2.74
N SER A 146 6.73 3.97 2.20
CA SER A 146 5.65 3.14 1.69
C SER A 146 5.80 1.74 2.26
N ASN A 147 4.69 1.02 2.35
CA ASN A 147 4.67 -0.36 2.85
C ASN A 147 5.63 -1.25 2.05
N THR A 148 5.64 -1.11 0.73
CA THR A 148 6.52 -1.87 -0.17
C THR A 148 7.98 -1.52 0.06
N ALA A 149 8.34 -0.23 0.09
CA ALA A 149 9.72 0.19 0.32
C ALA A 149 10.23 -0.26 1.68
N SER A 150 9.44 -0.08 2.74
CA SER A 150 9.80 -0.49 4.10
C SER A 150 10.03 -2.00 4.20
N THR A 151 9.19 -2.79 3.55
CA THR A 151 9.34 -4.25 3.48
C THR A 151 10.63 -4.64 2.76
N LEU A 152 10.88 -4.08 1.58
CA LEU A 152 12.08 -4.38 0.77
C LEU A 152 13.37 -4.00 1.48
N LEU A 153 13.33 -2.98 2.34
CA LEU A 153 14.46 -2.52 3.14
C LEU A 153 14.74 -3.46 4.31
N MET A 154 13.68 -3.87 5.01
CA MET A 154 13.78 -4.73 6.19
C MET A 154 14.06 -6.19 5.83
N LEU A 155 13.64 -6.65 4.65
CA LEU A 155 13.84 -8.01 4.17
C LEU A 155 15.31 -8.47 4.20
N PRO A 156 16.27 -7.78 3.54
CA PRO A 156 17.67 -8.21 3.59
C PRO A 156 18.28 -8.14 4.99
N ILE A 157 17.85 -7.18 5.83
CA ILE A 157 18.30 -7.08 7.22
C ILE A 157 17.78 -8.25 8.05
N GLY A 158 16.52 -8.64 7.85
CA GLY A 158 15.91 -9.80 8.49
C GLY A 158 16.58 -11.11 8.04
N MET A 159 16.87 -11.24 6.75
CA MET A 159 17.61 -12.39 6.21
C MET A 159 19.02 -12.51 6.79
N ALA A 160 19.73 -11.38 6.97
CA ALA A 160 21.05 -11.38 7.61
C ALA A 160 20.97 -11.89 9.06
N ILE A 161 19.97 -11.45 9.84
CA ILE A 161 19.73 -11.92 11.21
C ILE A 161 19.41 -13.41 11.26
N ILE A 162 18.56 -13.90 10.35
CA ILE A 162 18.24 -15.33 10.22
C ILE A 162 19.52 -16.13 9.95
N GLY A 163 20.36 -15.66 9.03
CA GLY A 163 21.65 -16.28 8.71
C GLY A 163 22.57 -16.38 9.93
N SER A 164 22.76 -15.27 10.66
CA SER A 164 23.62 -15.25 11.85
C SER A 164 23.11 -16.18 12.97
N ILE A 165 21.79 -16.27 13.17
CA ILE A 165 21.20 -17.21 14.16
C ILE A 165 21.37 -18.66 13.69
N SER A 166 21.21 -18.92 12.39
CA SER A 166 21.42 -20.25 11.83
C SER A 166 22.85 -20.73 12.03
N GLU A 167 23.85 -19.87 11.79
CA GLU A 167 25.27 -20.22 12.03
C GLU A 167 25.55 -20.57 13.49
N LEU A 168 24.97 -19.83 14.43
CA LEU A 168 25.12 -20.11 15.87
C LEU A 168 24.46 -21.42 16.29
N ALA A 169 23.29 -21.75 15.72
CA ALA A 169 22.52 -22.95 16.03
C ALA A 169 23.07 -24.23 15.37
N MET A 170 23.94 -24.12 14.36
CA MET A 170 24.63 -25.27 13.74
C MET A 170 25.58 -26.01 14.70
N PHE A 171 25.87 -25.42 15.88
CA PHE A 171 26.69 -26.03 16.93
C PHE A 171 25.86 -26.80 17.99
N GLU A 172 24.53 -26.84 17.87
CA GLU A 172 23.61 -27.57 18.76
C GLU A 172 22.87 -28.71 18.01
N SER A 173 22.16 -29.60 18.71
CA SER A 173 21.50 -30.80 18.15
C SER A 173 20.65 -30.51 16.90
N GLN A 174 20.82 -31.31 15.84
CA GLN A 174 20.47 -30.96 14.45
C GLN A 174 18.96 -30.77 14.14
N GLU A 175 18.07 -31.59 14.72
CA GLU A 175 16.67 -31.63 14.27
C GLU A 175 15.79 -30.55 14.94
N ASP A 176 15.93 -30.35 16.24
CA ASP A 176 15.21 -29.31 16.99
C ASP A 176 15.67 -27.89 16.60
N SER A 177 16.96 -27.72 16.31
CA SER A 177 17.54 -26.45 15.87
C SER A 177 16.99 -26.00 14.51
N ALA A 178 16.86 -26.91 13.56
CA ALA A 178 16.31 -26.60 12.24
C ALA A 178 14.84 -26.14 12.31
N LYS A 179 14.03 -26.78 13.18
CA LYS A 179 12.64 -26.40 13.39
C LYS A 179 12.51 -25.03 14.06
N ALA A 180 13.36 -24.74 15.05
CA ALA A 180 13.39 -23.45 15.74
C ALA A 180 13.77 -22.31 14.78
N ILE A 181 14.80 -22.49 13.95
CA ILE A 181 15.22 -21.51 12.93
C ILE A 181 14.09 -21.25 11.94
N ARG A 182 13.40 -22.30 11.49
CA ARG A 182 12.25 -22.15 10.58
C ARG A 182 11.12 -21.34 11.20
N HIS A 183 10.71 -21.65 12.43
CA HIS A 183 9.65 -20.89 13.11
C HIS A 183 10.05 -19.43 13.32
N PHE A 184 11.29 -19.18 13.75
CA PHE A 184 11.81 -17.83 13.89
C PHE A 184 11.79 -17.07 12.56
N SER A 185 12.25 -17.70 11.47
CA SER A 185 12.30 -17.09 10.14
C SER A 185 10.91 -16.72 9.64
N VAL A 186 9.93 -17.62 9.78
CA VAL A 186 8.53 -17.36 9.41
C VAL A 186 7.96 -16.22 10.26
N ALA A 187 8.15 -16.25 11.58
CA ALA A 187 7.67 -15.19 12.47
C ALA A 187 8.28 -13.83 12.14
N LEU A 188 9.59 -13.78 11.85
CA LEU A 188 10.28 -12.54 11.50
C LEU A 188 9.80 -11.97 10.17
N LEU A 189 9.73 -12.81 9.12
CA LEU A 189 9.35 -12.37 7.77
C LEU A 189 7.87 -11.96 7.70
N LEU A 190 6.97 -12.73 8.32
CA LEU A 190 5.56 -12.33 8.45
C LEU A 190 5.40 -11.08 9.32
N GLY A 191 6.17 -10.99 10.41
CA GLY A 191 6.19 -9.82 11.28
C GLY A 191 6.57 -8.55 10.52
N ILE A 192 7.58 -8.60 9.65
CA ILE A 192 7.94 -7.49 8.76
C ILE A 192 6.76 -7.12 7.84
N ALA A 193 6.18 -8.11 7.14
CA ALA A 193 5.10 -7.86 6.17
C ALA A 193 3.85 -7.23 6.82
N TYR A 194 3.41 -7.75 7.97
CA TYR A 194 2.28 -7.20 8.70
C TYR A 194 2.59 -5.84 9.30
N SER A 195 3.78 -5.66 9.86
CA SER A 195 4.16 -4.38 10.48
C SER A 195 4.26 -3.26 9.47
N ALA A 196 4.75 -3.52 8.26
CA ALA A 196 4.74 -2.54 7.19
C ALA A 196 3.31 -2.08 6.88
N SER A 197 2.38 -3.03 6.75
CA SER A 197 0.97 -2.72 6.49
C SER A 197 0.31 -1.94 7.64
N ILE A 198 0.52 -2.36 8.89
CA ILE A 198 -0.02 -1.70 10.09
C ILE A 198 0.55 -0.27 10.22
N GLY A 199 1.87 -0.14 10.09
CA GLY A 199 2.57 1.14 10.20
C GLY A 199 2.08 2.18 9.19
N GLY A 200 1.87 1.76 7.93
CA GLY A 200 1.40 2.67 6.88
C GLY A 200 0.05 3.31 7.15
N VAL A 201 -0.84 2.65 7.91
CA VAL A 201 -2.17 3.19 8.23
C VAL A 201 -2.10 4.30 9.30
N THR A 202 -1.06 4.32 10.12
CA THR A 202 -1.00 5.20 11.31
C THR A 202 -0.75 6.68 11.04
N THR A 203 -0.29 7.03 9.84
CA THR A 203 -0.09 8.42 9.40
C THR A 203 -0.80 8.64 8.07
N LEU A 204 -1.19 9.88 7.77
CA LEU A 204 -1.78 10.19 6.46
C LEU A 204 -0.85 9.89 5.28
N ILE A 205 0.47 9.99 5.48
CA ILE A 205 1.47 9.83 4.42
C ILE A 205 1.76 8.35 4.14
N GLY A 206 1.60 7.44 5.11
CA GLY A 206 2.06 6.06 4.96
C GLY A 206 1.38 5.25 3.85
N THR A 207 0.12 5.56 3.50
CA THR A 207 -0.58 4.94 2.37
C THR A 207 -1.52 5.91 1.66
N PRO A 208 -1.63 5.84 0.31
CA PRO A 208 -2.58 6.64 -0.47
C PRO A 208 -4.04 6.50 -0.01
N THR A 209 -4.41 5.35 0.56
CA THR A 209 -5.78 5.09 1.03
C THR A 209 -6.19 6.03 2.16
N ASN A 210 -5.26 6.46 3.01
CA ASN A 210 -5.54 7.37 4.12
C ASN A 210 -5.89 8.77 3.61
N ILE A 211 -5.13 9.26 2.62
CA ILE A 211 -5.42 10.52 1.93
C ILE A 211 -6.73 10.46 1.16
N ALA A 212 -6.99 9.36 0.46
CA ALA A 212 -8.27 9.17 -0.23
C ALA A 212 -9.45 9.25 0.75
N PHE A 213 -9.32 8.60 1.91
CA PHE A 213 -10.32 8.69 2.97
C PHE A 213 -10.47 10.12 3.51
N GLN A 214 -9.36 10.81 3.80
CA GLN A 214 -9.39 12.20 4.26
C GLN A 214 -10.10 13.12 3.25
N ALA A 215 -9.79 12.98 1.96
CA ALA A 215 -10.42 13.76 0.91
C ALA A 215 -11.93 13.51 0.81
N ILE A 216 -12.35 12.24 0.92
CA ILE A 216 -13.78 11.86 0.94
C ILE A 216 -14.45 12.42 2.20
N TRP A 217 -13.81 12.29 3.37
CA TRP A 217 -14.35 12.78 4.63
C TRP A 217 -14.60 14.28 4.59
N THR A 218 -13.59 15.08 4.21
CA THR A 218 -13.73 16.54 4.11
C THR A 218 -14.80 16.94 3.09
N SER A 219 -14.97 16.17 2.01
CA SER A 219 -16.01 16.46 1.01
C SER A 219 -17.42 16.10 1.48
N GLN A 220 -17.59 15.01 2.23
CA GLN A 220 -18.91 14.51 2.66
C GLN A 220 -19.37 15.13 3.99
N PHE A 221 -18.43 15.55 4.84
CA PHE A 221 -18.70 16.14 6.14
C PHE A 221 -18.00 17.50 6.29
N PRO A 222 -18.46 18.56 5.60
CA PRO A 222 -17.78 19.88 5.63
C PRO A 222 -17.77 20.52 7.03
N ASP A 223 -18.84 20.29 7.81
CA ASP A 223 -18.96 20.74 9.20
C ASP A 223 -18.39 19.73 10.21
N GLY A 224 -17.83 18.62 9.70
CA GLY A 224 -17.19 17.61 10.52
C GLY A 224 -15.88 18.11 11.12
N PRO A 225 -15.33 17.38 12.11
CA PRO A 225 -14.01 17.69 12.63
C PRO A 225 -12.99 17.66 11.48
N GLN A 226 -12.13 18.68 11.44
CA GLN A 226 -10.99 18.67 10.54
C GLN A 226 -10.11 17.47 10.86
N MET A 227 -9.52 16.90 9.83
CA MET A 227 -8.71 15.70 9.97
C MET A 227 -7.30 16.02 9.52
N SER A 228 -6.63 16.88 10.28
CA SER A 228 -5.23 17.23 10.03
C SER A 228 -4.31 16.01 10.24
N ALA A 229 -3.08 16.10 9.73
CA ALA A 229 -2.09 15.03 9.92
C ALA A 229 -1.81 14.73 11.40
N GLY A 230 -1.83 15.75 12.26
CA GLY A 230 -1.62 15.58 13.70
C GLY A 230 -2.79 14.87 14.37
N GLU A 231 -4.02 15.26 14.05
CA GLU A 231 -5.24 14.63 14.59
C GLU A 231 -5.35 13.16 14.17
N TRP A 232 -5.01 12.86 12.91
CA TRP A 232 -4.93 11.49 12.43
C TRP A 232 -3.95 10.66 13.27
N MET A 233 -2.75 11.19 13.53
CA MET A 233 -1.75 10.46 14.30
C MET A 233 -2.19 10.21 15.73
N VAL A 234 -2.75 11.23 16.40
CA VAL A 234 -3.29 11.09 17.77
C VAL A 234 -4.38 10.01 17.81
N MET A 235 -5.21 9.93 16.77
CA MET A 235 -6.27 8.94 16.67
C MET A 235 -5.74 7.54 16.36
N VAL A 236 -4.88 7.37 15.34
CA VAL A 236 -4.58 6.07 14.72
C VAL A 236 -3.28 5.43 15.22
N VAL A 237 -2.27 6.21 15.64
CA VAL A 237 -1.01 5.65 16.17
C VAL A 237 -1.23 4.72 17.36
N PRO A 238 -2.10 5.03 18.35
CA PRO A 238 -2.39 4.11 19.45
C PRO A 238 -2.93 2.75 18.98
N PHE A 239 -3.82 2.74 17.97
CA PHE A 239 -4.32 1.51 17.36
C PHE A 239 -3.21 0.75 16.64
N GLY A 240 -2.33 1.45 15.90
CA GLY A 240 -1.18 0.85 15.25
C GLY A 240 -0.24 0.15 16.23
N ILE A 241 0.10 0.82 17.35
CA ILE A 241 0.93 0.22 18.41
C ILE A 241 0.24 -1.03 18.98
N THR A 242 -1.07 -0.94 19.24
CA THR A 242 -1.85 -2.08 19.74
C THR A 242 -1.82 -3.25 18.77
N PHE A 243 -2.02 -3.00 17.48
CA PHE A 243 -1.96 -4.06 16.46
C PHE A 243 -0.57 -4.65 16.31
N LEU A 244 0.51 -3.85 16.37
CA LEU A 244 1.88 -4.38 16.36
C LEU A 244 2.13 -5.31 17.55
N LEU A 245 1.63 -4.97 18.74
CA LEU A 245 1.74 -5.81 19.93
C LEU A 245 0.93 -7.11 19.78
N LEU A 246 -0.29 -7.03 19.23
CA LEU A 246 -1.10 -8.22 18.96
C LEU A 246 -0.45 -9.12 17.91
N THR A 247 0.13 -8.56 16.84
CA THR A 247 0.89 -9.33 15.84
C THR A 247 2.10 -10.02 16.45
N TRP A 248 2.73 -9.43 17.47
CA TRP A 248 3.85 -10.07 18.17
C TRP A 248 3.43 -11.23 19.10
N MET A 249 2.17 -11.26 19.54
CA MET A 249 1.67 -12.29 20.43
C MET A 249 1.27 -13.59 19.72
N VAL A 250 0.91 -13.49 18.44
CA VAL A 250 0.50 -14.61 17.56
C VAL A 250 1.72 -15.25 16.91
#